data_AF-A0A8H3W6T2-F1
#
_entry.id   AF-A0A8H3W6T2-F1
#
_cell.length_a   1.000
_cell.length_b   1.000
_cell.length_c   1.000
_cell.angle_alpha   90.00
_cell.angle_beta   90.00
_cell.angle_gamma   90.00
#
_symmetry.space_group_name_H-M   'P 1'
#
loop_
_entity.id
_entity.type
_entity.pdbx_description
1 polymer ?
#
loop_
_entity_poly.entity_id
_entity_poly.type
_entity_poly.pdbx_seq_one_letter_code
_entity_poly.pdbx_strand_id
1 'polypeptide(L)'
;MEKFKGHMFHTARWDHGVDYKDKRIAVIGNGCSAAQVVPAVAKHAALVKQYARSGQWFHARPNKQYSETERFMFRWVPLWMRWLRLQIFLDADEETTTYFPTPKGLKARAEAEAKSKKYIKSVAPKKYWDHIIPNFPLGCKRRIFDPGYLESLNLSNVELLPEGIKEITETGIISSSGIEDDFDIIVLATGVQVSQFLTPMHIVGSTGISLHDQWKQCRGAQAYLGTHVHNFPNLAILFGPNTFPANNSALFACETQVDYAIKSLFTPLIDHKAAVIEVKQSAEDRETNAIHKSLRDTVFSGDCSNWYIGDYGRNAASWPGLARSFWFKTYLPDWSAFNMSGGSALWPLLTIRRWLSTMSPISTVFALVSLAAAVSRYRGLVEGVAIVGYLETALRAGISIVSKFAQ
;
A
#
# COMPACT_ATOMS: atom_id res chain seq x y z
N MET A 1 -20.16 26.23 2.31
CA MET A 1 -18.68 26.26 2.29
C MET A 1 -18.18 27.55 1.66
N GLU A 2 -18.58 27.87 0.42
CA GLU A 2 -18.12 29.08 -0.31
C GLU A 2 -18.40 30.43 0.38
N LYS A 3 -19.41 30.48 1.25
CA LYS A 3 -19.77 31.71 1.98
C LYS A 3 -18.82 32.07 3.12
N PHE A 4 -18.03 31.11 3.62
CA PHE A 4 -17.19 31.31 4.80
C PHE A 4 -16.08 32.34 4.50
N LYS A 5 -15.99 33.38 5.33
CA LYS A 5 -15.05 34.49 5.16
C LYS A 5 -13.69 34.27 5.83
N GLY A 6 -13.59 33.27 6.71
CA GLY A 6 -12.34 32.86 7.35
C GLY A 6 -11.51 31.92 6.47
N HIS A 7 -10.44 31.34 7.06
CA HIS A 7 -9.57 30.41 6.33
C HIS A 7 -10.14 28.99 6.35
N MET A 8 -10.31 28.38 5.18
CA MET A 8 -10.78 27.01 5.06
C MET A 8 -9.87 26.20 4.16
N PHE A 9 -9.31 25.10 4.68
CA PHE A 9 -8.43 24.23 3.91
C PHE A 9 -8.53 22.77 4.34
N HIS A 10 -8.18 21.89 3.40
CA HIS A 10 -8.14 20.45 3.65
C HIS A 10 -6.79 20.03 4.19
N THR A 11 -6.72 19.03 5.07
CA THR A 11 -5.45 18.58 5.67
C THR A 11 -4.42 18.12 4.64
N ALA A 12 -4.85 17.71 3.44
CA ALA A 12 -3.96 17.32 2.33
C ALA A 12 -3.39 18.51 1.54
N ARG A 13 -3.93 19.71 1.73
CA ARG A 13 -3.49 20.98 1.13
C ARG A 13 -3.42 22.02 2.24
N TRP A 14 -2.61 21.72 3.25
CA TRP A 14 -2.46 22.58 4.42
C TRP A 14 -1.96 23.97 4.00
N ASP A 15 -2.63 25.01 4.47
CA ASP A 15 -2.19 26.39 4.23
C ASP A 15 -1.17 26.81 5.28
N HIS A 16 0.10 26.85 4.89
CA HIS A 16 1.20 27.23 5.78
C HIS A 16 1.31 28.74 5.99
N GLY A 17 0.56 29.56 5.26
CA GLY A 17 0.53 31.02 5.42
C GLY A 17 -0.39 31.49 6.54
N VAL A 18 -1.22 30.61 7.09
CA VAL A 18 -2.21 30.95 8.12
C VAL A 18 -1.63 30.75 9.51
N ASP A 19 -1.54 31.83 10.28
CA ASP A 19 -1.26 31.75 11.71
C ASP A 19 -2.53 31.31 12.47
N TYR A 20 -2.41 30.21 13.21
CA TYR A 20 -3.48 29.62 14.01
C TYR A 20 -3.37 29.95 15.50
N LYS A 21 -2.37 30.75 15.90
CA LYS A 21 -2.20 31.20 17.28
C LYS A 21 -3.39 32.08 17.71
N ASP A 22 -3.92 31.81 18.89
CA ASP A 22 -5.04 32.52 19.51
C ASP A 22 -6.33 32.53 18.65
N LYS A 23 -6.42 31.64 17.65
CA LYS A 23 -7.58 31.51 16.75
C LYS A 23 -8.60 30.50 17.26
N ARG A 24 -9.86 30.70 16.86
CA ARG A 24 -10.96 29.74 17.00
C ARG A 24 -10.96 28.82 15.78
N ILE A 25 -10.75 27.52 15.99
CA ILE A 25 -10.57 26.54 14.93
C ILE A 25 -11.66 25.48 15.01
N ALA A 26 -12.36 25.25 13.90
CA ALA A 26 -13.18 24.07 13.72
C ALA A 26 -12.39 22.98 12.99
N VAL A 27 -12.44 21.74 13.48
CA VAL A 27 -11.90 20.57 12.78
C VAL A 27 -13.05 19.64 12.41
N ILE A 28 -13.24 19.41 11.11
CA ILE A 28 -14.31 18.55 10.61
C ILE A 28 -13.73 17.16 10.29
N GLY A 29 -14.16 16.15 11.04
CA GLY A 29 -13.72 14.77 10.90
C GLY A 29 -12.88 14.29 12.09
N ASN A 30 -12.75 12.95 12.20
CA ASN A 30 -12.04 12.33 13.32
C ASN A 30 -11.21 11.09 12.91
N GLY A 31 -10.83 10.99 11.64
CA GLY A 31 -9.89 9.98 11.17
C GLY A 31 -8.43 10.29 11.57
N CYS A 32 -7.48 9.60 10.98
CA CYS A 32 -6.05 9.77 11.27
C CYS A 32 -5.56 11.22 11.10
N SER A 33 -6.03 11.93 10.08
CA SER A 33 -5.64 13.33 9.85
C SER A 33 -6.06 14.23 11.01
N ALA A 34 -7.31 14.13 11.47
CA ALA A 34 -7.79 14.90 12.60
C ALA A 34 -7.06 14.54 13.90
N ALA A 35 -6.81 13.25 14.13
CA ALA A 35 -6.07 12.79 15.31
C ALA A 35 -4.64 13.37 15.38
N GLN A 36 -4.02 13.70 14.24
CA GLN A 36 -2.72 14.37 14.21
C GLN A 36 -2.83 15.89 14.31
N VAL A 37 -3.84 16.48 13.65
CA VAL A 37 -4.02 17.94 13.59
C VAL A 37 -4.46 18.51 14.94
N VAL A 38 -5.49 17.94 15.57
CA VAL A 38 -6.08 18.45 16.83
C VAL A 38 -5.02 18.70 17.92
N PRO A 39 -4.18 17.72 18.30
CA PRO A 39 -3.17 17.96 19.33
C PRO A 39 -2.07 18.94 18.89
N ALA A 40 -1.85 19.12 17.58
CA ALA A 40 -0.86 20.08 17.08
C ALA A 40 -1.38 21.53 17.17
N VAL A 41 -2.62 21.77 16.75
CA VAL A 41 -3.22 23.12 16.76
C VAL A 41 -3.67 23.55 18.15
N ALA A 42 -4.14 22.62 18.99
CA ALA A 42 -4.62 22.90 20.35
C ALA A 42 -3.57 23.55 21.26
N LYS A 43 -2.27 23.40 20.96
CA LYS A 43 -1.18 24.00 21.73
C LYS A 43 -1.14 25.53 21.65
N HIS A 44 -1.69 26.11 20.58
CA HIS A 44 -1.57 27.53 20.27
C HIS A 44 -2.91 28.20 19.96
N ALA A 45 -3.94 27.44 19.59
CA ALA A 45 -5.27 27.97 19.30
C ALA A 45 -5.99 28.43 20.57
N ALA A 46 -6.82 29.48 20.46
CA ALA A 46 -7.68 29.92 21.56
C ALA A 46 -8.80 28.90 21.84
N LEU A 47 -9.32 28.26 20.78
CA LEU A 47 -10.36 27.23 20.86
C LEU A 47 -10.24 26.25 19.71
N VAL A 48 -10.45 24.97 19.97
CA VAL A 48 -10.57 23.91 18.97
C VAL A 48 -11.86 23.15 19.20
N LYS A 49 -12.84 23.30 18.29
CA LYS A 49 -14.06 22.48 18.26
C LYS A 49 -13.95 21.45 17.16
N GLN A 50 -14.09 20.18 17.51
CA GLN A 50 -14.02 19.08 16.56
C GLN A 50 -15.39 18.44 16.34
N TYR A 51 -15.85 18.43 15.09
CA TYR A 51 -17.09 17.76 14.71
C TYR A 51 -16.79 16.31 14.26
N ALA A 52 -17.28 15.34 15.02
CA ALA A 52 -16.95 13.92 14.87
C ALA A 52 -18.18 13.02 14.97
N ARG A 53 -18.55 12.34 13.88
CA ARG A 53 -19.80 11.55 13.82
C ARG A 53 -19.71 10.12 14.37
N SER A 54 -18.52 9.53 14.45
CA SER A 54 -18.37 8.09 14.75
C SER A 54 -17.08 7.80 15.48
N GLY A 55 -17.07 6.94 16.49
CA GLY A 55 -15.86 6.53 17.21
C GLY A 55 -14.75 5.92 16.33
N GLN A 56 -13.53 5.84 16.86
CA GLN A 56 -12.38 5.20 16.21
C GLN A 56 -11.61 4.31 17.20
N TRP A 57 -10.98 3.25 16.68
CA TRP A 57 -10.12 2.37 17.48
C TRP A 57 -8.75 3.00 17.69
N PHE A 58 -8.49 3.52 18.90
CA PHE A 58 -7.20 4.09 19.29
C PHE A 58 -6.32 3.10 20.05
N HIS A 59 -5.04 3.04 19.70
CA HIS A 59 -4.04 2.23 20.37
C HIS A 59 -2.83 3.08 20.74
N ALA A 60 -2.15 2.71 21.83
CA ALA A 60 -0.88 3.33 22.19
C ALA A 60 0.11 3.24 21.03
N ARG A 61 0.73 4.37 20.68
CA ARG A 61 1.69 4.45 19.59
C ARG A 61 3.05 3.90 20.03
N PRO A 62 3.57 2.83 19.40
CA PRO A 62 4.92 2.34 19.69
C PRO A 62 5.95 3.25 19.00
N ASN A 63 6.26 4.39 19.61
CA ASN A 63 7.24 5.37 19.10
C ASN A 63 8.37 5.59 20.11
N LYS A 64 9.21 4.57 20.29
CA LYS A 64 10.37 4.67 21.19
C LYS A 64 11.49 5.49 20.56
N GLN A 65 12.25 6.19 21.38
CA GLN A 65 13.56 6.70 20.97
C GLN A 65 14.57 5.56 21.01
N TYR A 66 15.37 5.42 19.95
CA TYR A 66 16.44 4.43 19.92
C TYR A 66 17.62 4.90 20.77
N SER A 67 18.15 4.03 21.62
CA SER A 67 19.35 4.24 22.43
C SER A 67 20.62 4.34 21.57
N GLU A 68 21.71 4.86 22.15
CA GLU A 68 23.03 4.87 21.51
C GLU A 68 23.51 3.48 21.13
N THR A 69 23.27 2.50 22.00
CA THR A 69 23.60 1.10 21.74
C THR A 69 22.83 0.55 20.55
N GLU A 70 21.52 0.81 20.46
CA GLU A 70 20.73 0.39 19.29
C GLU A 70 21.24 1.05 18.01
N ARG A 71 21.56 2.35 18.05
CA ARG A 71 22.16 3.06 16.91
C ARG A 71 23.51 2.47 16.51
N PHE A 72 24.35 2.10 17.47
CA PHE A 72 25.61 1.40 17.22
C PHE A 72 25.37 0.05 16.53
N MET A 73 24.43 -0.76 17.04
CA MET A 73 24.09 -2.06 16.46
C MET A 73 23.58 -1.92 15.03
N PHE A 74 22.74 -0.92 14.74
CA PHE A 74 22.26 -0.66 13.37
C PHE A 74 23.40 -0.36 12.41
N ARG A 75 24.43 0.36 12.86
CA ARG A 75 25.55 0.78 12.02
C ARG A 75 26.57 -0.32 11.78
N TRP A 76 26.88 -1.12 12.81
CA TRP A 76 28.08 -1.96 12.81
C TRP A 76 27.82 -3.46 12.88
N VAL A 77 26.65 -3.90 13.35
CA VAL A 77 26.35 -5.34 13.42
C VAL A 77 25.68 -5.79 12.12
N PRO A 78 26.33 -6.68 11.34
CA PRO A 78 25.76 -7.16 10.10
C PRO A 78 24.38 -7.76 10.31
N LEU A 79 23.47 -7.50 9.38
CA LEU A 79 22.09 -8.01 9.36
C LEU A 79 21.18 -7.55 10.52
N TRP A 80 21.66 -6.82 11.53
CA TRP A 80 20.84 -6.39 12.66
C TRP A 80 19.60 -5.58 12.23
N MET A 81 19.80 -4.59 11.34
CA MET A 81 18.69 -3.84 10.76
C MET A 81 17.73 -4.72 9.94
N ARG A 82 18.24 -5.75 9.25
CA ARG A 82 17.39 -6.68 8.47
C ARG A 82 16.54 -7.54 9.39
N TRP A 83 17.11 -8.02 10.48
CA TRP A 83 16.38 -8.76 11.50
C TRP A 83 15.29 -7.90 12.15
N LEU A 84 15.59 -6.67 12.56
CA LEU A 84 14.59 -5.75 13.10
C LEU A 84 13.44 -5.50 12.09
N ARG A 85 13.76 -5.24 10.82
CA ARG A 85 12.75 -5.06 9.77
C ARG A 85 11.89 -6.31 9.56
N LEU A 86 12.50 -7.50 9.64
CA LEU A 86 11.77 -8.77 9.55
C LEU A 86 10.81 -8.94 10.73
N GLN A 87 11.23 -8.63 11.96
CA GLN A 87 10.35 -8.69 13.13
C GLN A 87 9.16 -7.74 12.98
N ILE A 88 9.41 -6.46 12.64
CA ILE A 88 8.34 -5.48 12.39
C ILE A 88 7.37 -5.97 11.31
N PHE A 89 7.90 -6.54 10.22
CA PHE A 89 7.09 -7.09 9.14
C PHE A 89 6.22 -8.25 9.63
N LEU A 90 6.79 -9.22 10.35
CA LEU A 90 6.06 -10.40 10.83
C LEU A 90 4.99 -10.01 11.85
N ASP A 91 5.28 -9.06 12.75
CA ASP A 91 4.31 -8.55 13.71
C ASP A 91 3.12 -7.88 12.99
N ALA A 92 3.41 -6.98 12.04
CA ALA A 92 2.39 -6.30 11.23
C ALA A 92 1.56 -7.28 10.38
N ASP A 93 2.21 -8.29 9.82
CA ASP A 93 1.55 -9.34 9.04
C ASP A 93 0.64 -10.19 9.94
N GLU A 94 1.09 -10.56 11.14
CA GLU A 94 0.29 -11.32 12.11
C GLU A 94 -0.91 -10.51 12.62
N GLU A 95 -0.80 -9.19 12.77
CA GLU A 95 -1.93 -8.33 13.13
C GLU A 95 -3.09 -8.42 12.11
N THR A 96 -2.81 -8.78 10.86
CA THR A 96 -3.86 -9.00 9.83
C THR A 96 -4.78 -10.17 10.20
N THR A 97 -4.35 -11.07 11.10
CA THR A 97 -5.21 -12.13 11.65
C THR A 97 -6.47 -11.56 12.32
N THR A 98 -6.41 -10.34 12.87
CA THR A 98 -7.58 -9.69 13.50
C THR A 98 -8.74 -9.45 12.51
N TYR A 99 -8.51 -9.50 11.20
CA TYR A 99 -9.54 -9.27 10.17
C TYR A 99 -10.29 -10.54 9.78
N PHE A 100 -9.71 -11.71 10.04
CA PHE A 100 -10.24 -12.97 9.56
C PHE A 100 -11.41 -13.48 10.42
N PRO A 101 -12.42 -14.13 9.83
CA PRO A 101 -13.54 -14.74 10.55
C PRO A 101 -13.21 -16.12 11.14
N THR A 102 -11.94 -16.37 11.47
CA THR A 102 -11.51 -17.64 12.08
C THR A 102 -11.59 -17.55 13.60
N PRO A 103 -11.68 -18.67 14.34
CA PRO A 103 -11.64 -18.64 15.81
C PRO A 103 -10.43 -17.87 16.37
N LYS A 104 -9.26 -18.06 15.75
CA LYS A 104 -8.04 -17.31 16.08
C LYS A 104 -8.21 -15.81 15.83
N GLY A 105 -8.76 -15.44 14.67
CA GLY A 105 -9.00 -14.04 14.31
C GLY A 105 -10.01 -13.34 15.22
N LEU A 106 -11.12 -14.01 15.56
CA LEU A 106 -12.13 -13.51 16.49
C LEU A 106 -11.54 -13.27 17.88
N LYS A 107 -10.76 -14.23 18.41
CA LYS A 107 -10.07 -14.08 19.69
C LYS A 107 -9.08 -12.92 19.68
N ALA A 108 -8.19 -12.88 18.69
CA ALA A 108 -7.18 -11.82 18.56
C ALA A 108 -7.82 -10.43 18.43
N ARG A 109 -8.95 -10.32 17.70
CA ARG A 109 -9.71 -9.08 17.56
C ARG A 109 -10.30 -8.65 18.90
N ALA A 110 -10.97 -9.55 19.63
CA ALA A 110 -11.56 -9.24 20.92
C ALA A 110 -10.51 -8.77 21.94
N GLU A 111 -9.34 -9.40 21.97
CA GLU A 111 -8.20 -9.00 22.81
C GLU A 111 -7.68 -7.60 22.41
N ALA A 112 -7.54 -7.32 21.11
CA ALA A 112 -7.12 -6.02 20.61
C ALA A 112 -8.14 -4.90 20.93
N GLU A 113 -9.43 -5.18 20.78
CA GLU A 113 -10.53 -4.26 21.14
C GLU A 113 -10.55 -3.98 22.65
N ALA A 114 -10.39 -5.00 23.49
CA ALA A 114 -10.32 -4.84 24.93
C ALA A 114 -9.11 -3.97 25.34
N LYS A 115 -7.94 -4.21 24.73
CA LYS A 115 -6.74 -3.38 24.94
C LYS A 115 -6.96 -1.94 24.50
N SER A 116 -7.61 -1.72 23.36
CA SER A 116 -7.96 -0.38 22.87
C SER A 116 -8.92 0.34 23.82
N LYS A 117 -10.01 -0.31 24.25
CA LYS A 117 -10.96 0.27 25.23
C LYS A 117 -10.28 0.64 26.54
N LYS A 118 -9.41 -0.24 27.05
CA LYS A 118 -8.62 0.03 28.27
C LYS A 118 -7.73 1.26 28.08
N TYR A 119 -7.03 1.36 26.96
CA TYR A 119 -6.17 2.49 26.65
C TYR A 119 -6.96 3.80 26.53
N ILE A 120 -8.06 3.81 25.77
CA ILE A 120 -8.94 4.98 25.63
C ILE A 120 -9.40 5.47 27.00
N LYS A 121 -9.91 4.56 27.84
CA LYS A 121 -10.38 4.91 29.20
C LYS A 121 -9.27 5.39 30.13
N SER A 122 -8.01 5.02 29.88
CA SER A 122 -6.87 5.48 30.69
C SER A 122 -6.36 6.87 30.32
N VAL A 123 -6.65 7.37 29.12
CA VAL A 123 -6.08 8.64 28.60
C VAL A 123 -7.15 9.69 28.33
N ALA A 124 -8.27 9.30 27.71
CA ALA A 124 -9.33 10.22 27.33
C ALA A 124 -10.24 10.56 28.52
N PRO A 125 -10.78 11.80 28.59
CA PRO A 125 -11.70 12.19 29.64
C PRO A 125 -13.01 11.39 29.56
N LYS A 126 -13.57 11.07 30.73
CA LYS A 126 -14.77 10.22 30.87
C LYS A 126 -15.97 10.70 30.05
N LYS A 127 -16.15 12.03 29.91
CA LYS A 127 -17.25 12.65 29.15
C LYS A 127 -17.30 12.25 27.67
N TYR A 128 -16.20 11.76 27.08
CA TYR A 128 -16.13 11.40 25.66
C TYR A 128 -16.08 9.89 25.39
N TRP A 129 -16.11 9.04 26.42
CA TRP A 129 -15.94 7.60 26.23
C TRP A 129 -16.98 6.98 25.30
N ASP A 130 -18.26 7.35 25.47
CA ASP A 130 -19.37 6.81 24.68
C ASP A 130 -19.34 7.26 23.22
N HIS A 131 -18.59 8.33 22.91
CA HIS A 131 -18.46 8.86 21.55
C HIS A 131 -17.17 8.39 20.86
N ILE A 132 -16.09 8.20 21.61
CA ILE A 132 -14.79 7.77 21.06
C ILE A 132 -14.76 6.27 20.82
N ILE A 133 -15.32 5.47 21.74
CA ILE A 133 -15.27 4.01 21.66
C ILE A 133 -16.22 3.53 20.54
N PRO A 134 -15.70 2.84 19.51
CA PRO A 134 -16.53 2.36 18.41
C PRO A 134 -17.55 1.30 18.81
N ASN A 135 -18.65 1.26 18.06
CA ASN A 135 -19.66 0.19 18.07
C ASN A 135 -19.52 -0.80 16.90
N PHE A 136 -18.48 -0.65 16.07
CA PHE A 136 -18.16 -1.52 14.95
C PHE A 136 -16.87 -2.33 15.21
N PRO A 137 -16.70 -3.53 14.62
CA PRO A 137 -15.54 -4.38 14.90
C PRO A 137 -14.22 -3.73 14.48
N LEU A 138 -13.15 -4.03 15.22
CA LEU A 138 -11.80 -3.63 14.86
C LEU A 138 -11.42 -4.20 13.48
N GLY A 139 -10.84 -3.33 12.66
CA GLY A 139 -10.45 -3.62 11.28
C GLY A 139 -11.48 -3.18 10.23
N CYS A 140 -12.73 -2.89 10.61
CA CYS A 140 -13.69 -2.30 9.67
C CYS A 140 -13.23 -0.91 9.18
N LYS A 141 -12.58 -0.15 10.06
CA LYS A 141 -11.75 1.01 9.72
C LYS A 141 -10.31 0.75 10.14
N ARG A 142 -9.36 1.42 9.49
CA ARG A 142 -7.94 1.37 9.90
C ARG A 142 -7.80 1.95 11.32
N ARG A 143 -7.14 1.19 12.21
CA ARG A 143 -6.86 1.62 13.59
C ARG A 143 -5.96 2.86 13.61
N ILE A 144 -6.09 3.66 14.66
CA ILE A 144 -5.28 4.86 14.88
C ILE A 144 -4.28 4.57 15.99
N PHE A 145 -2.99 4.71 15.70
CA PHE A 145 -1.97 4.81 16.74
C PHE A 145 -1.96 6.25 17.24
N ASP A 146 -2.31 6.43 18.51
CA ASP A 146 -2.59 7.73 19.11
C ASP A 146 -1.34 8.62 19.12
N PRO A 147 -1.32 9.75 18.39
CA PRO A 147 -0.21 10.69 18.40
C PRO A 147 -0.27 11.70 19.57
N GLY A 148 -1.18 11.52 20.53
CA GLY A 148 -1.47 12.47 21.62
C GLY A 148 -2.86 13.10 21.51
N TYR A 149 -3.72 12.56 20.63
CA TYR A 149 -5.09 13.01 20.43
C TYR A 149 -5.93 12.82 21.69
N LEU A 150 -5.93 11.62 22.28
CA LEU A 150 -6.79 11.34 23.44
C LEU A 150 -6.43 12.21 24.64
N GLU A 151 -5.13 12.48 24.82
CA GLU A 151 -4.63 13.37 25.87
C GLU A 151 -5.07 14.81 25.62
N SER A 152 -5.02 15.28 24.37
CA SER A 152 -5.43 16.66 24.02
C SER A 152 -6.89 16.96 24.31
N LEU A 153 -7.76 15.95 24.41
CA LEU A 153 -9.17 16.13 24.78
C LEU A 153 -9.36 16.54 26.25
N ASN A 154 -8.32 16.44 27.09
CA ASN A 154 -8.33 16.96 28.46
C ASN A 154 -8.02 18.46 28.53
N LEU A 155 -7.56 19.08 27.44
CA LEU A 155 -7.26 20.51 27.41
C LEU A 155 -8.56 21.32 27.50
N SER A 156 -8.52 22.44 28.22
CA SER A 156 -9.69 23.30 28.43
C SER A 156 -10.17 24.01 27.15
N ASN A 157 -9.30 24.17 26.16
CA ASN A 157 -9.60 24.79 24.87
C ASN A 157 -9.97 23.78 23.78
N VAL A 158 -10.15 22.49 24.11
CA VAL A 158 -10.53 21.45 23.14
C VAL A 158 -11.90 20.88 23.48
N GLU A 159 -12.77 20.86 22.48
CA GLU A 159 -14.11 20.28 22.60
C GLU A 159 -14.40 19.32 21.45
N LEU A 160 -14.73 18.07 21.80
CA LEU A 160 -15.21 17.06 20.87
C LEU A 160 -16.75 17.09 20.82
N LEU A 161 -17.30 17.40 19.65
CA LEU A 161 -18.72 17.47 19.37
C LEU A 161 -19.17 16.23 18.60
N PRO A 162 -19.96 15.33 19.20
CA PRO A 162 -20.38 14.06 18.61
C PRO A 162 -21.56 14.22 17.64
N GLU A 163 -21.53 15.23 16.78
CA GLU A 163 -22.68 15.61 15.97
C GLU A 163 -22.30 16.04 14.55
N GLY A 164 -23.33 16.21 13.71
CA GLY A 164 -23.17 16.63 12.32
C GLY A 164 -23.12 18.14 12.16
N ILE A 165 -23.02 18.57 10.91
CA ILE A 165 -23.06 19.98 10.52
C ILE A 165 -24.27 20.18 9.63
N LYS A 166 -25.10 21.18 9.95
CA LYS A 166 -26.24 21.59 9.13
C LYS A 166 -25.77 22.48 7.99
N GLU A 167 -25.02 23.52 8.31
CA GLU A 167 -24.46 24.45 7.31
C GLU A 167 -23.19 25.14 7.79
N ILE A 168 -22.41 25.65 6.83
CA ILE A 168 -21.31 26.58 7.08
C ILE A 168 -21.78 27.97 6.70
N THR A 169 -21.74 28.90 7.66
CA THR A 169 -22.18 30.29 7.53
C THR A 169 -21.03 31.18 7.05
N GLU A 170 -21.26 32.49 7.01
CA GLU A 170 -20.19 33.44 6.66
C GLU A 170 -19.09 33.50 7.73
N THR A 171 -19.44 33.25 8.99
CA THR A 171 -18.55 33.41 10.15
C THR A 171 -18.20 32.09 10.83
N GLY A 172 -18.91 30.99 10.52
CA GLY A 172 -18.67 29.73 11.21
C GLY A 172 -19.55 28.55 10.78
N ILE A 173 -20.04 27.79 11.75
CA ILE A 173 -20.74 26.52 11.54
C ILE A 173 -22.01 26.48 12.37
N ILE A 174 -23.11 26.03 11.76
CA ILE A 174 -24.32 25.60 12.48
C ILE A 174 -24.29 24.08 12.59
N SER A 175 -24.26 23.59 13.82
CA SER A 175 -24.28 22.17 14.11
C SER A 175 -25.64 21.54 13.79
N SER A 176 -25.71 20.21 13.78
CA SER A 176 -27.00 19.50 13.60
C SER A 176 -28.01 19.79 14.71
N SER A 177 -27.55 20.14 15.92
CA SER A 177 -28.40 20.60 17.03
C SER A 177 -28.85 22.06 16.90
N GLY A 178 -28.40 22.78 15.87
CA GLY A 178 -28.79 24.16 15.60
C GLY A 178 -27.97 25.20 16.36
N ILE A 179 -26.89 24.79 17.04
CA ILE A 179 -25.96 25.71 17.71
C ILE A 179 -25.07 26.35 16.64
N GLU A 180 -24.98 27.67 16.65
CA GLU A 180 -24.11 28.45 15.78
C GLU A 180 -22.84 28.85 16.52
N ASP A 181 -21.69 28.54 15.93
CA ASP A 181 -20.37 28.87 16.45
C ASP A 181 -19.52 29.54 15.37
N ASP A 182 -18.94 30.70 15.70
CA ASP A 182 -17.98 31.39 14.83
C ASP A 182 -16.59 30.75 14.87
N PHE A 183 -15.86 30.81 13.75
CA PHE A 183 -14.50 30.30 13.63
C PHE A 183 -13.66 31.20 12.73
N ASP A 184 -12.40 31.39 13.09
CA ASP A 184 -11.41 32.02 12.21
C ASP A 184 -10.93 31.04 11.13
N ILE A 185 -10.86 29.75 11.49
CA ILE A 185 -10.29 28.69 10.66
C ILE A 185 -11.18 27.45 10.69
N ILE A 186 -11.46 26.86 9.51
CA ILE A 186 -12.10 25.56 9.36
C ILE A 186 -11.13 24.59 8.67
N VAL A 187 -10.71 23.56 9.40
CA VAL A 187 -9.85 22.50 8.88
C VAL A 187 -10.69 21.28 8.48
N LEU A 188 -10.63 20.93 7.20
CA LEU A 188 -11.31 19.75 6.66
C LEU A 188 -10.39 18.53 6.79
N ALA A 189 -10.65 17.69 7.79
CA ALA A 189 -10.00 16.39 8.00
C ALA A 189 -10.92 15.25 7.52
N THR A 190 -11.51 15.44 6.33
CA THR A 190 -12.63 14.67 5.79
C THR A 190 -12.23 13.42 5.01
N GLY A 191 -10.94 13.07 4.98
CA GLY A 191 -10.43 11.89 4.29
C GLY A 191 -10.14 12.11 2.80
N VAL A 192 -10.07 11.03 2.04
CA VAL A 192 -9.77 11.04 0.60
C VAL A 192 -10.59 9.97 -0.13
N GLN A 193 -10.78 10.12 -1.44
CA GLN A 193 -11.48 9.16 -2.30
C GLN A 193 -10.53 8.05 -2.77
N VAL A 194 -10.30 7.06 -1.91
CA VAL A 194 -9.36 5.95 -2.17
C VAL A 194 -9.80 4.94 -3.23
N SER A 195 -11.10 4.87 -3.55
CA SER A 195 -11.65 3.98 -4.58
C SER A 195 -11.54 4.56 -6.00
N GLN A 196 -11.19 5.85 -6.12
CA GLN A 196 -10.97 6.56 -7.38
C GLN A 196 -9.51 6.40 -7.83
N PHE A 197 -9.14 5.18 -8.21
CA PHE A 197 -7.79 4.86 -8.68
C PHE A 197 -7.43 5.68 -9.92
N LEU A 198 -6.18 6.14 -9.99
CA LEU A 198 -5.58 6.83 -11.15
C LEU A 198 -6.24 8.17 -11.56
N THR A 199 -7.16 8.71 -10.77
CA THR A 199 -7.70 10.06 -10.99
C THR A 199 -6.61 11.12 -10.81
N PRO A 200 -6.53 12.16 -11.66
CA PRO A 200 -7.46 12.51 -12.76
C PRO A 200 -7.00 12.03 -14.15
N MET A 201 -6.15 11.01 -14.25
CA MET A 201 -5.60 10.56 -15.53
C MET A 201 -6.68 10.00 -16.45
N HIS A 202 -6.61 10.34 -17.73
CA HIS A 202 -7.47 9.80 -18.77
C HIS A 202 -6.72 8.72 -19.56
N ILE A 203 -7.04 7.46 -19.29
CA ILE A 203 -6.39 6.28 -19.89
C ILE A 203 -7.42 5.58 -20.78
N VAL A 204 -7.08 5.37 -22.06
CA VAL A 204 -7.96 4.75 -23.06
C VAL A 204 -7.40 3.39 -23.45
N GLY A 205 -8.26 2.37 -23.43
CA GLY A 205 -7.91 1.00 -23.78
C GLY A 205 -7.91 0.74 -25.29
N SER A 206 -7.51 -0.47 -25.67
CA SER A 206 -7.40 -0.91 -27.08
C SER A 206 -8.73 -0.88 -27.86
N THR A 207 -9.87 -1.01 -27.17
CA THR A 207 -11.22 -0.92 -27.74
C THR A 207 -11.77 0.52 -27.79
N GLY A 208 -10.99 1.52 -27.36
CA GLY A 208 -11.42 2.92 -27.31
C GLY A 208 -12.22 3.32 -26.05
N ILE A 209 -12.52 2.37 -25.16
CA ILE A 209 -13.20 2.63 -23.89
C ILE A 209 -12.19 3.14 -22.85
N SER A 210 -12.56 4.15 -22.06
CA SER A 210 -11.71 4.66 -20.97
C SER A 210 -11.66 3.69 -19.78
N LEU A 211 -10.55 3.68 -19.03
CA LEU A 211 -10.40 2.81 -17.85
C LEU A 211 -11.51 3.03 -16.81
N HIS A 212 -11.85 4.31 -16.57
CA HIS A 212 -12.90 4.66 -15.62
C HIS A 212 -14.28 4.18 -16.09
N ASP A 213 -14.57 4.24 -17.40
CA ASP A 213 -15.85 3.76 -17.92
C ASP A 213 -15.92 2.22 -17.93
N GLN A 214 -14.81 1.52 -18.23
CA GLN A 214 -14.74 0.06 -18.08
C GLN A 214 -14.99 -0.36 -16.63
N TRP A 215 -14.36 0.30 -15.66
CA TRP A 215 -14.60 0.00 -14.24
C TRP A 215 -16.03 0.31 -13.80
N LYS A 216 -16.67 1.37 -14.30
CA LYS A 216 -18.11 1.62 -14.05
C LYS A 216 -18.96 0.46 -14.57
N GLN A 217 -18.69 -0.03 -15.78
CA GLN A 217 -19.41 -1.17 -16.38
C GLN A 217 -19.21 -2.46 -15.58
N CYS A 218 -18.03 -2.66 -14.98
CA CYS A 218 -17.70 -3.82 -14.14
C CYS A 218 -18.11 -3.67 -12.66
N ARG A 219 -18.86 -2.62 -12.30
CA ARG A 219 -19.31 -2.34 -10.93
C ARG A 219 -18.17 -2.07 -9.94
N GLY A 220 -17.11 -1.40 -10.38
CA GLY A 220 -15.99 -0.98 -9.55
C GLY A 220 -14.64 -1.25 -10.18
N ALA A 221 -13.59 -0.67 -9.58
CA ALA A 221 -12.24 -0.88 -10.03
C ALA A 221 -11.79 -2.34 -9.82
N GLN A 222 -11.21 -2.91 -10.86
CA GLN A 222 -10.67 -4.28 -10.86
C GLN A 222 -9.39 -4.35 -11.69
N ALA A 223 -8.51 -5.26 -11.30
CA ALA A 223 -7.24 -5.53 -11.98
C ALA A 223 -6.72 -6.92 -11.56
N TYR A 224 -6.11 -7.64 -12.49
CA TYR A 224 -5.43 -8.90 -12.20
C TYR A 224 -4.22 -8.65 -11.31
N LEU A 225 -4.26 -9.24 -10.10
CA LEU A 225 -3.30 -9.01 -9.02
C LEU A 225 -3.06 -7.52 -8.75
N GLY A 226 -4.10 -6.70 -8.93
CA GLY A 226 -4.03 -5.25 -8.74
C GLY A 226 -3.09 -4.52 -9.70
N THR A 227 -2.58 -5.20 -10.73
CA THR A 227 -1.47 -4.71 -11.58
C THR A 227 -1.86 -4.57 -13.04
N HIS A 228 -2.49 -5.57 -13.65
CA HIS A 228 -2.85 -5.54 -15.06
C HIS A 228 -4.35 -5.47 -15.26
N VAL A 229 -4.81 -4.75 -16.27
CA VAL A 229 -6.23 -4.62 -16.61
C VAL A 229 -6.42 -5.09 -18.06
N HIS A 230 -7.38 -5.97 -18.28
CA HIS A 230 -7.78 -6.40 -19.62
C HIS A 230 -8.19 -5.17 -20.44
N ASN A 231 -7.97 -5.20 -21.76
CA ASN A 231 -8.17 -4.09 -22.69
C ASN A 231 -7.14 -2.94 -22.53
N PHE A 232 -6.17 -3.06 -21.63
CA PHE A 232 -5.06 -2.10 -21.47
C PHE A 232 -3.71 -2.81 -21.67
N PRO A 233 -3.35 -3.16 -22.92
CA PRO A 233 -2.07 -3.81 -23.20
C PRO A 233 -0.91 -2.92 -22.78
N ASN A 234 0.18 -3.55 -22.34
CA ASN A 234 1.40 -2.89 -21.90
C ASN A 234 1.23 -1.87 -20.76
N LEU A 235 0.13 -1.95 -20.00
CA LEU A 235 -0.10 -1.16 -18.79
C LEU A 235 0.16 -1.99 -17.52
N ALA A 236 0.86 -1.39 -16.57
CA ALA A 236 0.98 -1.89 -15.20
C ALA A 236 0.63 -0.78 -14.20
N ILE A 237 -0.27 -1.09 -13.28
CA ILE A 237 -0.72 -0.22 -12.19
C ILE A 237 0.05 -0.62 -10.92
N LEU A 238 0.62 0.35 -10.23
CA LEU A 238 1.17 0.15 -8.89
C LEU A 238 0.14 0.64 -7.87
N PHE A 239 0.01 -0.11 -6.78
CA PHE A 239 -0.98 0.12 -5.73
C PHE A 239 -2.42 0.22 -6.27
N GLY A 240 -2.73 -0.63 -7.24
CA GLY A 240 -4.04 -0.70 -7.88
C GLY A 240 -5.09 -1.42 -7.02
N PRO A 241 -6.25 -1.76 -7.62
CA PRO A 241 -7.36 -2.37 -6.91
C PRO A 241 -6.95 -3.64 -6.14
N ASN A 242 -7.51 -3.80 -4.93
CA ASN A 242 -7.32 -4.96 -4.06
C ASN A 242 -5.86 -5.26 -3.64
N THR A 243 -4.99 -4.24 -3.59
CA THR A 243 -3.59 -4.39 -3.17
C THR A 243 -3.30 -3.86 -1.77
N PHE A 244 -4.24 -3.11 -1.16
CA PHE A 244 -4.04 -2.50 0.14
C PHE A 244 -3.87 -3.57 1.22
N PRO A 245 -2.70 -3.67 1.88
CA PRO A 245 -2.52 -4.60 2.97
C PRO A 245 -3.18 -4.03 4.24
N ALA A 246 -4.08 -4.80 4.85
CA ALA A 246 -4.86 -4.39 6.03
C ALA A 246 -4.04 -3.65 7.10
N ASN A 247 -3.00 -4.32 7.61
CA ASN A 247 -2.14 -3.86 8.70
C ASN A 247 -0.64 -3.90 8.35
N ASN A 248 -0.29 -3.91 7.06
CA ASN A 248 1.11 -3.94 6.64
C ASN A 248 1.50 -2.69 5.82
N SER A 249 2.73 -2.66 5.34
CA SER A 249 3.30 -1.54 4.62
C SER A 249 2.75 -1.44 3.19
N ALA A 250 2.20 -0.26 2.84
CA ALA A 250 1.85 0.06 1.46
C ALA A 250 3.10 0.04 0.55
N LEU A 251 4.27 0.45 1.07
CA LEU A 251 5.53 0.40 0.33
C LEU A 251 5.89 -1.05 -0.04
N PHE A 252 5.68 -2.01 0.86
CA PHE A 252 5.94 -3.42 0.58
C PHE A 252 5.05 -3.95 -0.56
N ALA A 253 3.77 -3.56 -0.57
CA ALA A 253 2.87 -3.91 -1.68
C ALA A 253 3.34 -3.28 -2.99
N CYS A 254 3.76 -2.01 -2.98
CA CYS A 254 4.33 -1.35 -4.16
C CYS A 254 5.62 -2.03 -4.66
N GLU A 255 6.58 -2.32 -3.78
CA GLU A 255 7.84 -2.99 -4.13
C GLU A 255 7.58 -4.37 -4.75
N THR A 256 6.64 -5.11 -4.16
CA THR A 256 6.18 -6.40 -4.67
C THR A 256 5.57 -6.27 -6.08
N GLN A 257 4.73 -5.26 -6.32
CA GLN A 257 4.16 -5.02 -7.65
C GLN A 257 5.17 -4.50 -8.66
N VAL A 258 6.19 -3.74 -8.23
CA VAL A 258 7.28 -3.32 -9.11
C VAL A 258 8.05 -4.53 -9.60
N ASP A 259 8.45 -5.43 -8.71
CA ASP A 259 9.13 -6.68 -9.08
C ASP A 259 8.25 -7.55 -10.01
N TYR A 260 6.95 -7.65 -9.70
CA TYR A 260 6.00 -8.34 -10.56
C TYR A 260 5.90 -7.73 -11.95
N ALA A 261 5.72 -6.41 -12.06
CA ALA A 261 5.63 -5.69 -13.33
C ALA A 261 6.93 -5.80 -14.14
N ILE A 262 8.09 -5.80 -13.48
CA ILE A 262 9.38 -6.06 -14.15
C ILE A 262 9.38 -7.45 -14.78
N LYS A 263 8.92 -8.47 -14.07
CA LYS A 263 8.91 -9.85 -14.55
C LYS A 263 7.81 -10.13 -15.59
N SER A 264 6.60 -9.61 -15.38
CA SER A 264 5.42 -9.88 -16.21
C SER A 264 5.38 -9.02 -17.47
N LEU A 265 5.87 -7.78 -17.40
CA LEU A 265 5.72 -6.78 -18.46
C LEU A 265 7.06 -6.32 -19.04
N PHE A 266 7.93 -5.71 -18.23
CA PHE A 266 9.12 -5.06 -18.79
C PHE A 266 10.16 -6.04 -19.33
N THR A 267 10.42 -7.14 -18.63
CA THR A 267 11.42 -8.14 -19.05
C THR A 267 11.08 -8.75 -20.41
N PRO A 268 9.85 -9.26 -20.66
CA PRO A 268 9.52 -9.80 -21.97
C PRO A 268 9.50 -8.76 -23.09
N LEU A 269 9.16 -7.50 -22.81
CA LEU A 269 9.23 -6.42 -23.81
C LEU A 269 10.68 -6.09 -24.19
N ILE A 270 11.56 -5.92 -23.20
CA ILE A 270 12.98 -5.61 -23.41
C ILE A 270 13.70 -6.78 -24.11
N ASP A 271 13.36 -8.02 -23.75
CA ASP A 271 13.91 -9.22 -24.39
C ASP A 271 13.29 -9.48 -25.77
N HIS A 272 12.35 -8.64 -26.23
CA HIS A 272 11.58 -8.81 -27.46
C HIS A 272 10.84 -10.15 -27.54
N LYS A 273 10.50 -10.75 -26.41
CA LYS A 273 9.65 -11.95 -26.33
C LYS A 273 8.20 -11.63 -26.74
N ALA A 274 7.77 -10.39 -26.54
CA ALA A 274 6.52 -9.84 -27.05
C ALA A 274 6.68 -8.34 -27.32
N ALA A 275 5.85 -7.79 -28.19
CA ALA A 275 5.64 -6.34 -28.32
C ALA A 275 4.34 -5.90 -27.61
N VAL A 276 3.39 -6.82 -27.45
CA VAL A 276 2.11 -6.60 -26.78
C VAL A 276 1.93 -7.68 -25.72
N ILE A 277 1.67 -7.27 -24.49
CA ILE A 277 1.37 -8.13 -23.35
C ILE A 277 0.08 -7.61 -22.72
N GLU A 278 -0.95 -8.44 -22.70
CA GLU A 278 -2.26 -8.10 -22.19
C GLU A 278 -2.79 -9.23 -21.31
N VAL A 279 -3.39 -8.89 -20.16
CA VAL A 279 -4.07 -9.90 -19.35
C VAL A 279 -5.41 -10.30 -19.98
N LYS A 280 -5.74 -11.58 -19.93
CA LYS A 280 -7.04 -12.10 -20.36
C LYS A 280 -8.13 -11.65 -19.39
N GLN A 281 -9.27 -11.20 -19.93
CA GLN A 281 -10.45 -10.86 -19.13
C GLN A 281 -10.84 -11.96 -18.14
N SER A 282 -10.84 -13.22 -18.59
CA SER A 282 -11.20 -14.37 -17.75
C SER A 282 -10.25 -14.59 -16.57
N ALA A 283 -8.98 -14.20 -16.68
CA ALA A 283 -8.01 -14.29 -15.59
C ALA A 283 -8.23 -13.15 -14.58
N GLU A 284 -8.43 -11.92 -15.06
CA GLU A 284 -8.78 -10.77 -14.24
C GLU A 284 -10.07 -11.00 -13.45
N ASP A 285 -11.14 -11.44 -14.13
CA ASP A 285 -12.45 -11.69 -13.51
C ASP A 285 -12.36 -12.82 -12.48
N ARG A 286 -11.64 -13.91 -12.78
CA ARG A 286 -11.47 -15.02 -11.85
C ARG A 286 -10.77 -14.57 -10.56
N GLU A 287 -9.65 -13.85 -10.69
CA GLU A 287 -8.89 -13.39 -9.52
C GLU A 287 -9.70 -12.38 -8.70
N THR A 288 -10.33 -11.40 -9.36
CA THR A 288 -11.16 -10.38 -8.71
C THR A 288 -12.34 -11.00 -7.97
N ASN A 289 -13.06 -11.94 -8.59
CA ASN A 289 -14.18 -12.62 -7.95
C ASN A 289 -13.73 -13.51 -6.78
N ALA A 290 -12.57 -14.17 -6.88
CA ALA A 290 -12.00 -14.94 -5.77
C ALA A 290 -11.66 -14.03 -4.58
N ILE A 291 -11.05 -12.86 -4.83
CA ILE A 291 -10.76 -11.86 -3.80
C ILE A 291 -12.05 -11.39 -3.11
N HIS A 292 -13.06 -10.99 -3.88
CA HIS A 292 -14.33 -10.53 -3.29
C HIS A 292 -15.05 -11.64 -2.49
N LYS A 293 -14.95 -12.90 -2.93
CA LYS A 293 -15.47 -14.03 -2.16
C LYS A 293 -14.77 -14.14 -0.81
N SER A 294 -13.44 -14.00 -0.78
CA SER A 294 -12.67 -14.05 0.46
C SER A 294 -12.91 -12.84 1.38
N LEU A 295 -13.19 -11.65 0.83
CA LEU A 295 -13.44 -10.45 1.62
C LEU A 295 -14.81 -10.46 2.31
N ARG A 296 -15.82 -11.12 1.73
CA ARG A 296 -17.23 -11.11 2.17
C ARG A 296 -17.42 -11.39 3.66
N ASP A 297 -16.68 -12.36 4.18
CA ASP A 297 -16.85 -12.81 5.56
C ASP A 297 -15.88 -12.11 6.54
N THR A 298 -15.09 -11.15 6.05
CA THR A 298 -14.12 -10.41 6.87
C THR A 298 -14.71 -9.11 7.42
N VAL A 299 -14.02 -8.49 8.37
CA VAL A 299 -14.42 -7.16 8.89
C VAL A 299 -14.45 -6.06 7.83
N PHE A 300 -13.82 -6.26 6.67
CA PHE A 300 -13.90 -5.33 5.55
C PHE A 300 -15.28 -5.23 4.91
N SER A 301 -16.14 -6.20 5.19
CA SER A 301 -17.56 -6.22 4.80
C SER A 301 -18.49 -6.01 6.00
N GLY A 302 -17.96 -5.58 7.15
CA GLY A 302 -18.78 -5.29 8.33
C GLY A 302 -19.59 -4.00 8.19
N ASP A 303 -20.62 -3.86 9.02
CA ASP A 303 -21.53 -2.70 9.07
C ASP A 303 -20.84 -1.46 9.65
N CYS A 304 -19.92 -0.86 8.89
CA CYS A 304 -19.36 0.45 9.19
C CYS A 304 -19.17 1.29 7.92
N SER A 305 -19.25 2.61 8.08
CA SER A 305 -18.81 3.54 7.03
C SER A 305 -17.30 3.42 6.86
N ASN A 306 -16.86 2.69 5.84
CA ASN A 306 -15.46 2.56 5.47
C ASN A 306 -15.25 3.04 4.03
N TRP A 307 -14.01 3.39 3.73
CA TRP A 307 -13.61 3.94 2.44
C TRP A 307 -13.23 2.85 1.43
N TYR A 308 -13.23 1.57 1.83
CA TYR A 308 -12.84 0.46 0.97
C TYR A 308 -13.94 0.09 -0.03
N ILE A 309 -15.20 0.30 0.35
CA ILE A 309 -16.39 -0.09 -0.42
C ILE A 309 -16.81 1.07 -1.34
N GLY A 310 -16.81 0.81 -2.65
CA GLY A 310 -17.30 1.78 -3.65
C GLY A 310 -18.82 1.76 -3.79
N ASP A 311 -19.34 2.63 -4.65
CA ASP A 311 -20.78 2.89 -4.85
C ASP A 311 -21.60 1.63 -5.22
N TYR A 312 -20.96 0.62 -5.78
CA TYR A 312 -21.58 -0.65 -6.15
C TYR A 312 -21.47 -1.75 -5.07
N GLY A 313 -21.05 -1.41 -3.86
CA GLY A 313 -20.94 -2.35 -2.73
C GLY A 313 -19.73 -3.30 -2.79
N ARG A 314 -18.80 -3.10 -3.73
CA ARG A 314 -17.56 -3.87 -3.84
C ARG A 314 -16.42 -3.21 -3.08
N ASN A 315 -15.68 -4.00 -2.30
CA ASN A 315 -14.40 -3.58 -1.75
C ASN A 315 -13.32 -3.62 -2.83
N ALA A 316 -12.96 -2.46 -3.35
CA ALA A 316 -11.97 -2.32 -4.43
C ALA A 316 -10.55 -2.06 -3.91
N ALA A 317 -10.34 -1.97 -2.60
CA ALA A 317 -9.07 -1.53 -2.02
C ALA A 317 -8.30 -2.68 -1.35
N SER A 318 -8.95 -3.46 -0.49
CA SER A 318 -8.28 -4.40 0.42
C SER A 318 -7.80 -5.68 -0.30
N TRP A 319 -6.60 -6.13 0.07
CA TRP A 319 -6.16 -7.51 -0.15
C TRP A 319 -6.76 -8.42 0.94
N PRO A 320 -7.30 -9.61 0.59
CA PRO A 320 -8.01 -10.47 1.55
C PRO A 320 -7.10 -11.31 2.44
N GLY A 321 -5.79 -11.31 2.18
CA GLY A 321 -4.83 -12.18 2.85
C GLY A 321 -3.74 -11.42 3.60
N LEU A 322 -2.71 -12.16 3.96
CA LEU A 322 -1.48 -11.63 4.54
C LEU A 322 -0.65 -10.93 3.46
N ALA A 323 0.20 -9.96 3.83
CA ALA A 323 1.10 -9.32 2.88
C ALA A 323 2.06 -10.35 2.26
N ARG A 324 2.53 -11.33 3.03
CA ARG A 324 3.35 -12.43 2.49
C ARG A 324 2.63 -13.28 1.45
N SER A 325 1.30 -13.40 1.53
CA SER A 325 0.52 -14.15 0.53
C SER A 325 0.37 -13.34 -0.76
N PHE A 326 0.32 -12.01 -0.67
CA PHE A 326 0.37 -11.13 -1.85
C PHE A 326 1.71 -11.25 -2.57
N TRP A 327 2.82 -11.20 -1.83
CA TRP A 327 4.17 -11.44 -2.37
C TRP A 327 4.28 -12.80 -3.05
N PHE A 328 3.80 -13.87 -2.41
CA PHE A 328 3.83 -15.20 -3.01
C PHE A 328 3.05 -15.26 -4.33
N LYS A 329 1.85 -14.66 -4.37
CA LYS A 329 0.98 -14.61 -5.56
C LYS A 329 1.59 -13.82 -6.73
N THR A 330 2.47 -12.88 -6.44
CA THR A 330 3.09 -11.96 -7.41
C THR A 330 4.57 -12.27 -7.65
N TYR A 331 5.10 -13.36 -7.08
CA TYR A 331 6.52 -13.67 -7.20
C TYR A 331 6.93 -14.09 -8.61
N LEU A 332 6.07 -14.84 -9.31
CA LEU A 332 6.28 -15.28 -10.69
C LEU A 332 5.03 -15.01 -11.54
N PRO A 333 5.19 -14.53 -12.80
CA PRO A 333 4.07 -14.41 -13.73
C PRO A 333 3.46 -15.76 -14.09
N ASP A 334 2.13 -15.86 -13.97
CA ASP A 334 1.36 -16.92 -14.61
C ASP A 334 1.14 -16.55 -16.08
N TRP A 335 2.00 -17.05 -16.97
CA TRP A 335 1.90 -16.77 -18.40
C TRP A 335 0.60 -17.27 -19.04
N SER A 336 -0.14 -18.19 -18.41
CA SER A 336 -1.44 -18.63 -18.91
C SER A 336 -2.51 -17.53 -18.80
N ALA A 337 -2.31 -16.56 -17.91
CA ALA A 337 -3.19 -15.40 -17.72
C ALA A 337 -3.03 -14.32 -18.80
N PHE A 338 -1.98 -14.37 -19.63
CA PHE A 338 -1.65 -13.32 -20.59
C PHE A 338 -1.82 -13.77 -22.05
N ASN A 339 -2.21 -12.83 -22.89
CA ASN A 339 -2.03 -12.87 -24.34
C ASN A 339 -0.74 -12.11 -24.67
N MET A 340 0.14 -12.75 -25.44
CA MET A 340 1.41 -12.17 -25.86
C MET A 340 1.53 -12.24 -27.38
N SER A 341 1.88 -11.14 -28.03
CA SER A 341 2.04 -11.10 -29.50
C SER A 341 3.14 -10.13 -29.93
N GLY A 342 3.54 -10.22 -31.20
CA GLY A 342 4.57 -9.35 -31.79
C GLY A 342 5.99 -9.61 -31.29
N GLY A 343 6.27 -10.81 -30.77
CA GLY A 343 7.61 -11.20 -30.33
C GLY A 343 8.56 -11.57 -31.49
N SER A 344 9.86 -11.50 -31.22
CA SER A 344 10.93 -11.94 -32.12
C SER A 344 11.32 -13.39 -31.84
N ALA A 345 11.54 -14.21 -32.86
CA ALA A 345 12.11 -15.56 -32.67
C ALA A 345 13.52 -15.54 -32.04
N LEU A 346 14.22 -14.41 -32.12
CA LEU A 346 15.55 -14.21 -31.54
C LEU A 346 15.52 -13.79 -30.06
N TRP A 347 14.33 -13.70 -29.43
CA TRP A 347 14.20 -13.28 -28.04
C TRP A 347 15.13 -14.03 -27.06
N PRO A 348 15.41 -15.35 -27.19
CA PRO A 348 16.32 -16.02 -26.27
C PRO A 348 17.76 -15.49 -26.36
N LEU A 349 18.22 -15.16 -27.57
CA LEU A 349 19.55 -14.59 -27.79
C LEU A 349 19.63 -13.15 -27.26
N LEU A 350 18.54 -12.39 -27.39
CA LEU A 350 18.44 -11.03 -26.87
C LEU A 350 18.43 -11.02 -25.34
N THR A 351 17.75 -11.96 -24.70
CA THR A 351 17.85 -12.20 -23.26
C THR A 351 19.31 -12.47 -22.87
N ILE A 352 20.00 -13.42 -23.51
CA ILE A 352 21.39 -13.74 -23.18
C ILE A 352 22.30 -12.51 -23.34
N ARG A 353 22.14 -11.77 -24.44
CA ARG A 353 22.88 -10.52 -24.67
C ARG A 353 22.65 -9.51 -23.55
N ARG A 354 21.41 -9.28 -23.13
CA ARG A 354 21.09 -8.37 -22.02
C ARG A 354 21.77 -8.83 -20.74
N TRP A 355 21.65 -10.10 -20.39
CA TRP A 355 22.28 -10.66 -19.20
C TRP A 355 23.80 -10.40 -19.22
N LEU A 356 24.48 -10.77 -20.31
CA LEU A 356 25.92 -10.52 -20.45
C LEU A 356 26.30 -9.03 -20.34
N SER A 357 25.47 -8.12 -20.86
CA SER A 357 25.73 -6.68 -20.79
C SER A 357 25.45 -6.04 -19.42
N THR A 358 24.67 -6.70 -18.56
CA THR A 358 24.21 -6.16 -17.27
C THR A 358 24.80 -6.88 -16.06
N MET A 359 25.45 -8.02 -16.27
CA MET A 359 26.07 -8.78 -15.20
C MET A 359 27.29 -8.05 -14.63
N SER A 360 27.38 -8.00 -13.30
CA SER A 360 28.61 -7.54 -12.64
C SER A 360 29.78 -8.47 -12.99
N PRO A 361 31.03 -7.99 -12.94
CA PRO A 361 32.21 -8.84 -13.15
C PRO A 361 32.20 -10.09 -12.25
N ILE A 362 31.77 -9.94 -11.00
CA ILE A 362 31.67 -11.04 -10.03
C ILE A 362 30.62 -12.06 -10.48
N SER A 363 29.42 -11.60 -10.85
CA SER A 363 28.35 -12.47 -11.36
C SER A 363 28.77 -13.21 -12.63
N THR A 364 29.54 -12.55 -13.49
CA THR A 364 30.08 -13.12 -14.74
C THR A 364 31.05 -14.25 -14.44
N VAL A 365 31.97 -14.06 -13.49
CA VAL A 365 32.87 -15.12 -13.02
C VAL A 365 32.09 -16.31 -12.47
N PHE A 366 31.09 -16.08 -11.61
CA PHE A 366 30.26 -17.16 -11.08
C PHE A 366 29.52 -17.92 -12.19
N ALA A 367 28.92 -17.23 -13.16
CA ALA A 367 28.23 -17.89 -14.27
C ALA A 367 29.18 -18.71 -15.15
N LEU A 368 30.39 -18.21 -15.43
CA LEU A 368 31.41 -18.95 -16.18
C LEU A 368 31.89 -20.17 -15.41
N VAL A 369 32.07 -20.07 -14.10
CA VAL A 369 32.43 -21.21 -13.23
C VAL A 369 31.30 -22.24 -13.20
N SER A 370 30.04 -21.81 -13.05
CA SER A 370 28.88 -22.71 -13.09
C SER A 370 28.73 -23.40 -14.45
N LEU A 371 28.96 -22.68 -15.55
CA LEU A 371 28.93 -23.23 -16.89
C LEU A 371 30.07 -24.23 -17.10
N ALA A 372 31.30 -23.89 -16.69
CA ALA A 372 32.44 -24.80 -16.75
C ALA A 372 32.21 -26.07 -15.91
N ALA A 373 31.61 -25.95 -14.73
CA ALA A 373 31.23 -27.08 -13.89
C ALA A 373 30.11 -27.92 -14.51
N ALA A 374 29.13 -27.30 -15.16
CA ALA A 374 28.08 -28.01 -15.89
C ALA A 374 28.64 -28.76 -17.10
N VAL A 375 29.54 -28.12 -17.87
CA VAL A 375 30.20 -28.72 -19.03
C VAL A 375 31.18 -29.81 -18.62
N SER A 376 31.91 -29.68 -17.49
CA SER A 376 32.78 -30.76 -16.99
C SER A 376 31.97 -31.96 -16.50
N ARG A 377 30.83 -31.71 -15.84
CA ARG A 377 29.89 -32.76 -15.42
C ARG A 377 29.20 -33.43 -16.61
N TYR A 378 28.95 -32.68 -17.69
CA TYR A 378 28.45 -33.22 -18.96
C TYR A 378 29.55 -33.95 -19.73
N ARG A 379 30.81 -33.50 -19.69
CA ARG A 379 31.98 -34.22 -20.24
C ARG A 379 32.21 -35.55 -19.55
N GLY A 380 32.07 -35.63 -18.22
CA GLY A 380 32.08 -36.91 -17.50
C GLY A 380 30.92 -37.87 -17.88
N LEU A 381 29.89 -37.36 -18.55
CA LEU A 381 28.78 -38.12 -19.14
C LEU A 381 29.00 -38.42 -20.64
N VAL A 382 29.87 -37.66 -21.32
CA VAL A 382 30.13 -37.72 -22.77
C VAL A 382 31.51 -38.31 -23.11
N GLU A 383 32.29 -38.75 -22.13
CA GLU A 383 33.45 -39.66 -22.28
C GLU A 383 33.07 -41.06 -22.83
N GLY A 384 31.99 -41.15 -23.60
CA GLY A 384 31.69 -42.21 -24.55
C GLY A 384 31.88 -41.84 -26.03
N VAL A 385 32.02 -40.57 -26.45
CA VAL A 385 32.21 -40.24 -27.89
C VAL A 385 33.07 -38.98 -28.13
N ALA A 386 34.12 -39.15 -28.93
CA ALA A 386 35.24 -38.23 -29.16
C ALA A 386 34.91 -36.98 -30.01
N ILE A 387 35.12 -35.77 -29.46
CA ILE A 387 35.38 -34.52 -30.22
C ILE A 387 36.33 -33.63 -29.39
N VAL A 388 37.64 -33.84 -29.50
CA VAL A 388 38.67 -33.09 -28.72
C VAL A 388 39.46 -32.08 -29.58
N GLY A 389 39.45 -32.17 -30.91
CA GLY A 389 40.33 -31.34 -31.75
C GLY A 389 39.92 -29.87 -31.92
N TYR A 390 38.65 -29.50 -31.75
CA TYR A 390 38.16 -28.19 -32.20
C TYR A 390 38.11 -27.10 -31.10
N LEU A 391 38.03 -27.49 -29.82
CA LEU A 391 37.85 -26.57 -28.69
C LEU A 391 39.17 -26.01 -28.13
N GLU A 392 40.29 -26.72 -28.29
CA GLU A 392 41.60 -26.24 -27.85
C GLU A 392 42.07 -25.02 -28.67
N THR A 393 41.77 -25.03 -29.97
CA THR A 393 42.14 -23.95 -30.90
C THR A 393 41.38 -22.66 -30.60
N ALA A 394 40.10 -22.76 -30.22
CA ALA A 394 39.26 -21.62 -29.85
C ALA A 394 39.66 -21.00 -28.50
N LEU A 395 40.08 -21.83 -27.52
CA LEU A 395 40.54 -21.35 -26.22
C LEU A 395 41.88 -20.60 -26.32
N ARG A 396 42.81 -21.06 -27.16
CA ARG A 396 44.08 -20.34 -27.39
C ARG A 396 43.87 -19.00 -28.11
N ALA A 397 42.90 -18.92 -29.02
CA ALA A 397 42.53 -17.66 -29.68
C ALA A 397 41.86 -16.66 -28.71
N GLY A 398 41.01 -17.13 -27.80
CA GLY A 398 40.34 -16.28 -26.81
C GLY A 398 41.29 -15.67 -25.77
N ILE A 399 42.28 -16.43 -25.30
CA ILE A 399 43.27 -15.96 -24.31
C ILE A 399 44.19 -14.88 -24.91
N SER A 400 44.50 -14.96 -26.20
CA SER A 400 45.32 -13.94 -26.91
C SER A 400 44.59 -12.61 -27.13
N ILE A 401 43.25 -12.58 -27.10
CA ILE A 401 42.46 -11.35 -27.29
C ILE A 401 42.34 -10.59 -25.97
N VAL A 402 42.23 -11.31 -24.85
CA VAL A 402 42.10 -10.71 -23.51
C VAL A 402 43.40 -10.03 -23.06
N SER A 403 44.57 -10.52 -23.47
CA SER A 403 45.86 -9.87 -23.12
C SER A 403 46.12 -8.56 -23.86
N LYS A 404 45.47 -8.32 -25.01
CA LYS A 404 45.59 -7.07 -25.79
C LYS A 404 44.69 -5.92 -25.31
N PHE A 405 43.72 -6.20 -24.45
CA PHE A 405 42.83 -5.18 -23.86
C PHE A 405 43.27 -4.74 -22.45
N ALA A 406 44.37 -5.30 -21.92
CA ALA A 406 44.90 -5.03 -20.58
C ALA A 406 46.21 -4.19 -20.58
N GLN A 407 46.58 -3.61 -21.72
CA GLN A 407 47.51 -2.47 -21.87
C GLN A 407 46.72 -1.30 -22.43
#